data_AF-A0A0J6VIH6-F1
#
_entry.id   AF-A0A0J6VIH6-F1
#
_cell.length_a   1.000
_cell.length_b   1.000
_cell.length_c   1.000
_cell.angle_alpha   90.00
_cell.angle_beta   90.00
_cell.angle_gamma   90.00
#
_symmetry.space_group_name_H-M   'P 1'
#
loop_
_entity.id
_entity.type
_entity.pdbx_description
1 polymer ?
#
loop_
_entity_poly.entity_id
_entity_poly.type
_entity_poly.pdbx_seq_one_letter_code
_entity_poly.pdbx_strand_id
1 'polypeptide(L)' 'MKRRVPRVKDLAPLMQFKKPEFDARRRRLAKALTIEDLRAVAKRRTPRAAFDYTDGSAEAELSIARARQAFRDI' A
#
# COMPACT_ATOMS: atom_id res chain seq x y z
N MET A 1 -9.15 -16.85 35.25
CA MET A 1 -9.10 -17.40 33.87
C MET A 1 -7.66 -17.84 33.58
N LYS A 2 -7.40 -19.14 33.40
CA LYS A 2 -6.02 -19.69 33.25
C LYS A 2 -5.62 -19.64 31.77
N ARG A 3 -4.72 -18.74 31.38
CA ARG A 3 -4.19 -18.67 30.01
C ARG A 3 -3.34 -19.92 29.72
N ARG A 4 -3.64 -20.66 28.64
CA ARG A 4 -2.79 -21.75 28.13
C ARG A 4 -2.08 -21.27 26.87
N VAL A 5 -0.77 -21.51 26.80
CA VAL A 5 0.02 -21.28 25.59
C VAL A 5 -0.21 -22.49 24.66
N PRO A 6 -0.65 -22.29 23.41
CA PRO A 6 -0.87 -23.39 22.46
C PRO A 6 0.44 -24.11 22.10
N ARG A 7 0.35 -25.41 21.81
CA ARG A 7 1.51 -26.22 21.41
C ARG A 7 1.80 -25.97 19.93
N VAL A 8 3.09 -25.85 19.57
CA VAL A 8 3.52 -25.61 18.17
C VAL A 8 2.93 -26.62 17.19
N LYS A 9 2.85 -27.90 17.58
CA LYS A 9 2.26 -28.97 16.75
C LYS A 9 0.76 -28.78 16.45
N ASP A 10 0.03 -28.08 17.31
CA ASP A 10 -1.39 -27.79 17.11
C ASP A 10 -1.55 -26.55 16.18
N LEU A 11 -0.54 -25.68 16.12
CA LEU A 11 -0.52 -24.49 15.27
C LEU A 11 0.05 -24.77 13.86
N ALA A 12 1.06 -25.63 13.75
CA ALA A 12 1.79 -25.86 12.50
C ALA A 12 0.90 -26.22 11.29
N PRO A 13 -0.18 -27.03 11.42
CA PRO A 13 -1.08 -27.32 10.30
C PRO A 13 -1.92 -26.11 9.86
N LEU A 14 -2.10 -25.13 10.73
CA LEU A 14 -2.91 -23.92 10.50
C LEU A 14 -2.07 -22.77 9.93
N MET A 15 -0.74 -22.87 9.99
CA MET A 15 0.18 -21.82 9.54
C MET A 15 0.36 -21.89 8.02
N GLN A 16 -0.55 -21.26 7.29
CA GLN A 16 -0.44 -21.09 5.83
C GLN A 16 0.29 -19.80 5.49
N PHE A 17 1.51 -19.92 4.98
CA PHE A 17 2.28 -18.78 4.50
C PHE A 17 2.06 -18.55 3.02
N LYS A 18 1.95 -17.28 2.63
CA LYS A 18 1.95 -16.89 1.22
C LYS A 18 3.34 -17.20 0.63
N LYS A 19 3.37 -17.80 -0.56
CA LYS A 19 4.62 -18.01 -1.30
C LYS A 19 5.34 -16.67 -1.51
N PRO A 20 6.68 -16.61 -1.37
CA PRO A 20 7.42 -15.39 -1.63
C PRO A 20 7.31 -15.00 -3.11
N GLU A 21 7.08 -13.72 -3.38
CA GLU A 21 7.11 -13.15 -4.72
C GLU A 21 8.47 -12.50 -4.95
N PHE A 22 9.23 -13.04 -5.91
CA PHE A 22 10.60 -12.61 -6.21
C PHE A 22 10.62 -11.45 -7.21
N ASP A 23 9.61 -11.32 -8.06
CA ASP A 23 9.46 -10.13 -8.91
C ASP A 23 9.12 -8.92 -8.03
N ALA A 24 10.07 -8.01 -7.90
CA ALA A 24 9.91 -6.85 -7.05
C ALA A 24 8.81 -5.89 -7.52
N ARG A 25 8.51 -5.81 -8.82
CA ARG A 25 7.39 -5.03 -9.37
C ARG A 25 6.08 -5.71 -8.99
N ARG A 26 5.93 -7.01 -9.31
CA ARG A 26 4.71 -7.77 -9.02
C ARG A 26 4.38 -7.77 -7.53
N ARG A 27 5.39 -7.95 -6.67
CA ARG A 27 5.26 -7.88 -5.22
C ARG A 27 4.77 -6.53 -4.71
N ARG A 28 5.25 -5.42 -5.27
CA ARG A 28 4.85 -4.07 -4.84
C ARG A 28 3.43 -3.76 -5.27
N LEU A 29 3.08 -4.08 -6.51
CA LEU A 29 1.73 -3.89 -7.04
C LEU A 29 0.70 -4.74 -6.30
N ALA A 30 1.01 -6.02 -6.04
CA ALA A 30 0.12 -6.91 -5.29
C ALA A 30 -0.03 -6.54 -3.79
N LYS A 31 0.80 -5.63 -3.26
CA LYS A 31 0.71 -5.13 -1.89
C LYS A 31 -0.05 -3.79 -1.78
N ALA A 32 -0.29 -3.11 -2.90
CA ALA A 32 -1.03 -1.86 -2.90
C ALA A 32 -2.53 -2.15 -2.73
N LEU A 33 -3.15 -1.53 -1.72
CA LEU A 33 -4.57 -1.68 -1.44
C LEU A 33 -5.36 -0.42 -1.85
N THR A 34 -4.66 0.71 -1.95
CA THR A 34 -5.22 2.02 -2.30
C THR A 34 -4.49 2.64 -3.49
N ILE A 35 -5.10 3.67 -4.08
CA ILE A 35 -4.45 4.47 -5.13
C ILE A 35 -3.24 5.24 -4.55
N GLU A 36 -3.31 5.64 -3.29
CA GLU A 36 -2.22 6.27 -2.56
C GLU A 36 -1.00 5.35 -2.44
N ASP A 37 -1.21 4.05 -2.22
CA ASP A 37 -0.12 3.06 -2.22
C ASP A 37 0.56 2.97 -3.58
N LEU A 38 -0.23 2.95 -4.66
CA LEU A 38 0.28 2.95 -6.03
C LEU A 38 1.07 4.24 -6.32
N ARG A 39 0.55 5.39 -5.89
CA ARG A 39 1.24 6.69 -6.00
C ARG A 39 2.57 6.66 -5.25
N ALA A 40 2.62 6.12 -4.03
CA ALA A 40 3.86 6.01 -3.26
C ALA A 40 4.91 5.12 -3.94
N VAL A 41 4.48 4.00 -4.56
CA VAL A 41 5.37 3.15 -5.36
C VAL A 41 5.88 3.90 -6.58
N ALA A 42 5.00 4.61 -7.30
CA ALA A 42 5.36 5.39 -8.48
C ALA A 42 6.33 6.52 -8.14
N LYS A 43 6.08 7.31 -7.09
CA LYS A 43 6.96 8.40 -6.64
C LYS A 43 8.40 7.96 -6.37
N ARG A 44 8.59 6.73 -5.90
CA ARG A 44 9.91 6.15 -5.61
C ARG A 44 10.63 5.59 -6.85
N ARG A 45 9.94 5.37 -7.96
CA ARG A 45 10.46 4.62 -9.12
C ARG A 45 10.43 5.40 -10.43
N THR A 46 9.56 6.38 -10.54
CA THR A 46 9.42 7.25 -11.70
C THR A 46 10.38 8.44 -11.56
N PRO A 47 11.12 8.83 -12.62
CA PRO A 47 11.89 10.06 -12.62
C PRO A 47 11.02 11.26 -12.21
N ARG A 48 11.58 12.16 -11.40
CA ARG A 48 10.82 13.25 -10.79
C ARG A 48 10.02 14.07 -11.80
N ALA A 49 10.64 14.47 -12.92
CA ALA A 49 9.96 15.25 -13.95
C ALA A 49 8.72 14.54 -14.53
N ALA A 50 8.82 13.24 -14.81
CA ALA A 50 7.71 12.46 -15.35
C ALA A 50 6.63 12.18 -14.29
N PHE A 51 7.04 11.98 -13.04
CA PHE A 51 6.12 11.79 -11.92
C PHE A 51 5.33 13.07 -11.65
N ASP A 52 6.01 14.19 -11.43
CA ASP A 52 5.42 15.48 -11.09
C ASP A 52 4.46 15.97 -12.20
N TYR A 53 4.77 15.69 -13.48
CA TYR A 53 3.86 15.95 -14.61
C TYR A 53 2.53 15.18 -14.50
N THR A 54 2.58 13.91 -14.12
CA THR A 54 1.40 13.02 -14.10
C THR A 54 0.60 13.17 -12.81
N ASP A 55 1.29 13.39 -11.71
CA ASP A 55 0.70 13.47 -10.37
C ASP A 55 -0.05 14.80 -10.13
N GLY A 56 0.13 15.78 -11.02
CA GLY A 56 -0.54 17.06 -10.93
C GLY A 56 0.08 17.99 -9.88
N SER A 57 1.36 17.80 -9.53
CA SER A 57 2.09 18.66 -8.59
C SER A 57 2.45 20.04 -9.17
N ALA A 58 1.76 20.47 -10.23
CA ALA A 58 1.80 21.83 -10.71
C ALA A 58 0.86 22.68 -9.84
N GLU A 59 1.43 23.66 -9.12
CA GLU A 59 0.79 24.54 -8.12
C GLU A 59 0.54 23.94 -6.71
N ALA A 60 -0.33 24.57 -5.91
CA ALA A 60 -0.45 24.34 -4.47
C ALA A 60 -1.35 23.15 -4.07
N GLU A 61 -1.81 22.33 -5.04
CA GLU A 61 -2.68 21.14 -4.86
C GLU A 61 -3.94 21.34 -3.99
N LEU A 62 -4.29 22.59 -3.64
CA LEU A 62 -5.33 22.93 -2.66
C LEU A 62 -6.72 22.43 -3.06
N SER A 63 -7.05 22.52 -4.35
CA SER A 63 -8.33 22.05 -4.88
C SER A 63 -8.46 20.52 -4.82
N ILE A 64 -7.37 19.79 -5.10
CA ILE A 64 -7.35 18.32 -5.03
C ILE A 64 -7.43 17.85 -3.56
N ALA A 65 -6.77 18.56 -2.65
CA ALA A 65 -6.83 18.28 -1.23
C ALA A 65 -8.25 18.51 -0.68
N ARG A 66 -8.90 19.63 -1.06
CA ARG A 66 -10.29 19.94 -0.70
C ARG A 66 -11.28 18.91 -1.24
N ALA A 67 -11.13 18.51 -2.50
CA ALA A 67 -11.99 17.47 -3.09
C ALA A 67 -11.88 16.15 -2.34
N ARG A 68 -10.66 15.68 -2.04
CA ARG A 68 -10.44 14.47 -1.22
C ARG A 68 -10.98 14.59 0.19
N GLN A 69 -10.94 15.78 0.78
CA GLN A 69 -11.51 16.00 2.12
C GLN A 69 -13.03 15.92 2.09
N ALA A 70 -13.68 16.54 1.11
CA ALA A 70 -15.13 16.47 0.96
C ALA A 70 -15.66 15.03 0.84
N PHE A 71 -14.95 14.15 0.13
CA PHE A 71 -15.32 12.72 0.08
C PHE A 71 -15.06 11.94 1.38
N ARG A 72 -14.16 12.41 2.25
CA ARG A 72 -13.89 11.79 3.56
C ARG A 72 -14.85 12.26 4.65
N ASP A 73 -15.48 13.41 4.45
CA ASP A 73 -16.41 14.03 5.41
C ASP A 73 -17.86 13.56 5.23
N ILE A 74 -18.14 12.73 4.22
CA ILE A 74 -19.43 12.04 3.99
C ILE A 74 -19.39 10.67 4.66
#